data_AF-A0A257YFG8-F1
#
_entry.id   AF-A0A257YFG8-F1
#
_cell.length_a   1.000
_cell.length_b   1.000
_cell.length_c   1.000
_cell.angle_alpha   90.00
_cell.angle_beta   90.00
_cell.angle_gamma   90.00
#
_symmetry.space_group_name_H-M   'P 1'
#
loop_
_entity.id
_entity.type
_entity.pdbx_description
1 polymer ?
#
loop_
_entity_poly.entity_id
_entity_poly.type
_entity_poly.pdbx_seq_one_letter_code
_entity_poly.pdbx_strand_id
1 'polypeptide(L)'
;MRVPFRFACLVSLLATSGAIAADMLPLKKGIYVPVGRACKGASNAEIVNYWGGKSSIGAAQGECTIKRLTHKGNLYTLNDVCRDIQSGDEIVGGPTVLRISNPSNFRMSGTNYRYCGTKVQF
;
A
#
# COMPACT_ATOMS: atom_id res chain seq x y z
N MET A 1 32.64 46.81 37.76
CA MET A 1 32.79 45.59 36.92
C MET A 1 31.45 44.86 36.90
N ARG A 2 30.82 44.72 35.72
CA ARG A 2 29.63 43.87 35.43
C ARG A 2 30.17 42.47 35.08
N VAL A 3 29.56 41.33 35.47
CA VAL A 3 28.45 40.53 34.87
C VAL A 3 28.34 39.20 35.70
N PRO A 4 27.40 38.25 35.48
CA PRO A 4 26.04 38.31 34.92
C PRO A 4 25.00 37.43 35.67
N PHE A 5 23.74 37.78 35.39
CA PHE A 5 22.53 36.96 35.41
C PHE A 5 22.74 35.53 34.85
N ARG A 6 22.15 34.51 35.48
CA ARG A 6 21.93 33.19 34.83
C ARG A 6 20.46 32.80 34.93
N PHE A 7 19.72 33.14 33.88
CA PHE A 7 18.46 32.48 33.54
C PHE A 7 18.78 31.04 33.10
N ALA A 8 18.36 30.06 33.88
CA ALA A 8 18.31 28.66 33.45
C ALA A 8 16.98 28.44 32.73
N CYS A 9 17.00 28.47 31.39
CA CYS A 9 15.85 28.09 30.58
C CYS A 9 15.99 26.60 30.23
N LEU A 10 15.24 25.75 30.93
CA LEU A 10 15.11 24.33 30.64
C LEU A 10 14.23 24.14 29.40
N VAL A 11 14.85 23.84 28.26
CA VAL A 11 14.14 23.47 27.03
C VAL A 11 13.86 21.97 27.05
N SER A 12 12.62 21.60 27.36
CA SER A 12 12.13 20.21 27.24
C SER A 12 11.79 19.93 25.77
N LEU A 13 12.65 19.20 25.05
CA LEU A 13 12.30 18.63 23.75
C LEU A 13 11.33 17.46 23.91
N LEU A 14 10.04 17.73 23.71
CA LEU A 14 9.01 16.71 23.50
C LEU A 14 9.16 16.15 22.07
N ALA A 15 9.91 15.07 21.91
CA ALA A 15 9.95 14.32 20.66
C ALA A 15 8.63 13.55 20.49
N THR A 16 7.71 14.10 19.70
CA THR A 16 6.48 13.40 19.30
C THR A 16 6.84 12.36 18.25
N SER A 17 7.02 11.11 18.66
CA SER A 17 7.20 9.98 17.74
C SER A 17 5.85 9.65 17.09
N GLY A 18 5.52 10.34 16.00
CA GLY A 18 4.42 9.94 15.13
C GLY A 18 4.74 8.57 14.53
N ALA A 19 4.11 7.52 15.05
CA ALA A 19 4.21 6.18 14.48
C ALA A 19 3.56 6.19 13.09
N ILE A 20 4.35 6.45 12.05
CA ILE A 20 3.93 6.17 10.68
C ILE A 20 3.81 4.66 10.57
N ALA A 21 2.58 4.16 10.46
CA ALA A 21 2.34 2.74 10.18
C ALA A 21 3.10 2.36 8.90
N ALA A 22 4.10 1.51 9.04
CA ALA A 22 4.89 1.05 7.92
C ALA A 22 3.99 0.26 6.95
N ASP A 23 4.17 0.51 5.66
CA ASP A 23 3.46 -0.20 4.60
C ASP A 23 3.89 -1.68 4.59
N MET A 24 2.93 -2.60 4.54
CA MET A 24 3.23 -4.04 4.59
C MET A 24 3.88 -4.58 3.30
N LEU A 25 3.67 -3.91 2.16
CA LEU A 25 4.26 -4.26 0.89
C LEU A 25 5.19 -3.14 0.43
N PRO A 26 6.36 -3.46 -0.14
CA PRO A 26 7.29 -2.46 -0.68
C PRO A 26 6.83 -1.96 -2.06
N LEU A 27 5.60 -1.45 -2.14
CA LEU A 27 4.97 -0.95 -3.37
C LEU A 27 4.61 0.52 -3.23
N LYS A 28 4.62 1.25 -4.34
CA LYS A 28 4.04 2.60 -4.39
C LYS A 28 2.54 2.52 -4.16
N LYS A 29 2.01 3.50 -3.44
CA LYS A 29 0.57 3.65 -3.24
C LYS A 29 -0.07 4.13 -4.54
N GLY A 30 -1.08 3.44 -5.03
CA GLY A 30 -1.82 3.82 -6.21
C GLY A 30 -2.36 2.65 -7.01
N ILE A 31 -2.61 2.95 -8.27
CA ILE A 31 -3.23 2.08 -9.28
C ILE A 31 -2.16 1.39 -10.09
N TYR A 32 -2.41 0.13 -10.39
CA TYR A 32 -1.60 -0.73 -11.22
C TYR A 32 -2.45 -1.36 -12.31
N VAL A 33 -1.86 -1.55 -13.49
CA VAL A 33 -2.50 -2.22 -14.64
C VAL A 33 -1.57 -3.31 -15.19
N PRO A 34 -2.10 -4.29 -15.93
CA PRO A 34 -1.27 -5.27 -16.61
C PRO A 34 -0.22 -4.61 -17.51
N VAL A 35 0.99 -5.15 -17.54
CA VAL A 35 2.02 -4.73 -18.50
C VAL A 35 1.46 -4.93 -19.92
N GLY A 36 1.65 -3.92 -20.77
CA GLY A 36 1.05 -3.87 -22.11
C GLY A 36 -0.28 -3.09 -22.15
N ARG A 37 -0.95 -2.90 -21.02
CA ARG A 37 -2.13 -2.02 -20.95
C ARG A 37 -1.74 -0.57 -20.74
N ALA A 38 -2.38 0.33 -21.49
CA ALA A 38 -2.25 1.78 -21.28
C ALA A 38 -2.85 2.16 -19.92
N CYS A 39 -2.22 3.11 -19.22
CA CYS A 39 -2.78 3.64 -17.97
C CYS A 39 -4.07 4.44 -18.23
N LYS A 40 -4.10 5.16 -19.36
CA LYS A 40 -5.26 5.91 -19.82
C LYS A 40 -6.28 4.97 -20.45
N GLY A 41 -7.54 5.11 -20.06
CA GLY A 41 -8.66 4.31 -20.56
C GLY A 41 -8.63 2.85 -20.11
N ALA A 42 -7.86 2.49 -19.07
CA ALA A 42 -7.94 1.17 -18.45
C ALA A 42 -9.30 1.00 -17.76
N SER A 43 -9.96 -0.14 -17.97
CA SER A 43 -11.25 -0.42 -17.34
C SER A 43 -11.09 -0.80 -15.87
N ASN A 44 -12.14 -0.64 -15.08
CA ASN A 44 -12.14 -1.03 -13.66
C ASN A 44 -11.84 -2.52 -13.44
N ALA A 45 -12.15 -3.38 -14.41
CA ALA A 45 -11.86 -4.82 -14.35
C ALA A 45 -10.36 -5.13 -14.55
N GLU A 46 -9.60 -4.22 -15.18
CA GLU A 46 -8.18 -4.39 -15.44
C GLU A 46 -7.30 -3.77 -14.35
N ILE A 47 -7.87 -2.87 -13.55
CA ILE A 47 -7.16 -2.09 -12.53
C ILE A 47 -7.12 -2.86 -11.21
N VAL A 48 -5.94 -2.88 -10.60
CA VAL A 48 -5.76 -3.23 -9.18
C VAL A 48 -5.10 -2.07 -8.44
N ASN A 49 -5.31 -1.98 -7.13
CA ASN A 49 -4.80 -0.88 -6.32
C ASN A 49 -4.13 -1.35 -5.03
N TYR A 50 -3.21 -0.53 -4.54
CA TYR A 50 -2.54 -0.67 -3.26
C TYR A 50 -2.47 0.69 -2.57
N TRP A 51 -2.97 0.82 -1.35
CA TRP A 51 -2.99 2.11 -0.64
C TRP A 51 -2.11 2.18 0.61
N GLY A 52 -1.24 1.19 0.80
CA GLY A 52 -0.31 1.16 1.94
C GLY A 52 -0.94 0.62 3.23
N GLY A 53 -0.18 0.70 4.32
CA GLY A 53 -0.53 0.14 5.61
C GLY A 53 -0.90 -1.34 5.48
N LYS A 54 -2.12 -1.68 5.88
CA LYS A 54 -2.70 -3.04 5.78
C LYS A 54 -3.51 -3.29 4.51
N SER A 55 -3.56 -2.35 3.56
CA SER A 55 -4.24 -2.57 2.27
C SER A 55 -3.63 -3.77 1.54
N SER A 56 -4.45 -4.66 1.00
CA SER A 56 -4.01 -5.70 0.07
C SER A 56 -4.08 -5.19 -1.37
N ILE A 57 -3.68 -6.02 -2.33
CA ILE A 57 -3.93 -5.75 -3.76
C ILE A 57 -5.42 -5.99 -4.02
N GLY A 58 -6.19 -4.92 -4.10
CA GLY A 58 -7.63 -4.98 -4.35
C GLY A 58 -7.96 -4.77 -5.83
N ALA A 59 -9.11 -5.30 -6.26
CA ALA A 59 -9.79 -4.80 -7.45
C ALA A 59 -10.52 -3.50 -7.11
N ALA A 60 -10.83 -2.67 -8.11
CA ALA A 60 -11.49 -1.37 -7.90
C ALA A 60 -12.83 -1.43 -7.13
N GLN A 61 -13.48 -2.60 -7.08
CA GLN A 61 -14.78 -2.80 -6.45
C GLN A 61 -14.71 -3.35 -5.01
N GLY A 62 -13.53 -3.74 -4.54
CA GLY A 62 -13.36 -4.39 -3.24
C GLY A 62 -12.31 -3.69 -2.37
N GLU A 63 -12.63 -3.47 -1.10
CA GLU A 63 -11.65 -3.02 -0.11
C GLU A 63 -11.03 -4.22 0.59
N CYS A 64 -9.75 -4.51 0.28
CA CYS A 64 -9.05 -5.67 0.81
C CYS A 64 -8.04 -5.29 1.89
N THR A 65 -8.09 -5.98 3.03
CA THR A 65 -7.16 -5.80 4.16
C THR A 65 -6.35 -7.07 4.39
N ILE A 66 -5.03 -6.95 4.37
CA ILE A 66 -4.08 -8.01 4.72
C ILE A 66 -4.25 -8.39 6.19
N LYS A 67 -4.63 -9.65 6.45
CA LYS A 67 -4.70 -10.23 7.80
C LYS A 67 -3.40 -10.94 8.16
N ARG A 68 -2.77 -11.59 7.19
CA ARG A 68 -1.49 -12.27 7.36
C ARG A 68 -0.61 -12.06 6.14
N LEU A 69 0.66 -11.74 6.39
CA LEU A 69 1.69 -11.65 5.37
C LEU A 69 2.86 -12.54 5.78
N THR A 70 3.33 -13.34 4.83
CA THR A 70 4.61 -14.05 4.92
C THR A 70 5.42 -13.71 3.67
N HIS A 71 6.74 -13.63 3.77
CA HIS A 71 7.56 -13.37 2.60
C HIS A 71 8.91 -14.10 2.67
N LYS A 72 9.48 -14.37 1.49
CA LYS A 72 10.84 -14.90 1.31
C LYS A 72 11.49 -14.16 0.15
N GLY A 73 12.45 -13.29 0.46
CA GLY A 73 13.03 -12.38 -0.52
C GLY A 73 11.94 -11.51 -1.13
N ASN A 74 11.72 -11.63 -2.44
CA ASN A 74 10.76 -10.84 -3.19
C ASN A 74 9.40 -11.51 -3.44
N LEU A 75 9.18 -12.67 -2.83
CA LEU A 75 7.92 -13.42 -2.89
C LEU A 75 7.12 -13.16 -1.60
N TYR A 76 5.89 -12.68 -1.74
CA TYR A 76 4.98 -12.31 -0.66
C TYR A 76 3.72 -13.16 -0.79
N THR A 77 3.32 -13.84 0.28
CA THR A 77 2.06 -14.57 0.36
C THR A 77 1.16 -13.87 1.36
N LEU A 78 0.04 -13.37 0.84
CA LEU A 78 -0.98 -12.61 1.55
C LEU A 78 -2.17 -13.52 1.86
N ASN A 79 -2.73 -13.39 3.05
CA ASN A 79 -4.12 -13.77 3.31
C ASN A 79 -4.84 -12.50 3.68
N ASP A 80 -5.84 -12.14 2.90
CA ASP A 80 -6.61 -10.92 3.03
C ASP A 80 -8.10 -11.22 3.19
N VAL A 81 -8.79 -10.21 3.69
CA VAL A 81 -10.25 -10.18 3.75
C VAL A 81 -10.66 -8.99 2.91
N CYS A 82 -11.47 -9.23 1.89
CA CYS A 82 -12.04 -8.19 1.06
C CYS A 82 -13.47 -7.91 1.48
N ARG A 83 -13.90 -6.67 1.29
CA ARG A 83 -15.30 -6.27 1.46
C ARG A 83 -15.78 -5.65 0.16
N ASP A 84 -16.93 -6.09 -0.32
CA ASP A 84 -17.57 -5.42 -1.45
C ASP A 84 -17.97 -4.00 -1.04
N ILE A 85 -17.60 -3.01 -1.85
CA ILE A 85 -17.85 -1.60 -1.50
C ILE A 85 -19.33 -1.23 -1.66
N GLN A 86 -20.10 -1.96 -2.50
CA GLN A 86 -21.51 -1.68 -2.74
C GLN A 86 -22.41 -2.37 -1.71
N SER A 87 -22.25 -3.68 -1.50
CA SER A 87 -23.08 -4.44 -0.56
C SER A 87 -22.55 -4.44 0.86
N GLY A 88 -21.23 -4.23 1.03
CA GLY A 88 -20.58 -4.37 2.33
C GLY A 88 -20.36 -5.83 2.74
N ASP A 89 -20.60 -6.80 1.87
CA ASP A 89 -20.40 -8.21 2.18
C ASP A 89 -18.91 -8.55 2.24
N GLU A 90 -18.57 -9.49 3.14
CA GLU A 90 -17.22 -10.02 3.23
C GLU A 90 -16.97 -11.00 2.08
N ILE A 91 -16.01 -10.66 1.23
CA ILE A 91 -15.44 -11.52 0.22
C ILE A 91 -14.15 -12.09 0.82
N VAL A 92 -14.22 -13.29 1.37
CA VAL A 92 -13.03 -13.97 1.87
C VAL A 92 -12.18 -14.41 0.68
N GLY A 93 -10.99 -13.80 0.55
CA GLY A 93 -9.99 -14.20 -0.41
C GLY A 93 -9.20 -15.42 0.05
N GLY A 94 -8.79 -16.26 -0.90
CA GLY A 94 -7.76 -17.27 -0.65
C GLY A 94 -6.36 -16.66 -0.58
N PRO A 95 -5.31 -17.45 -0.28
CA PRO A 95 -3.95 -16.95 -0.24
C PRO A 95 -3.52 -16.38 -1.61
N THR A 96 -3.11 -15.12 -1.63
CA THR A 96 -2.62 -14.42 -2.83
C THR A 96 -1.11 -14.34 -2.81
N VAL A 97 -0.46 -14.80 -3.89
CA VAL A 97 1.00 -14.75 -4.03
C VAL A 97 1.41 -13.61 -4.95
N LEU A 98 2.25 -12.72 -4.45
CA LEU A 98 2.85 -11.62 -5.18
C LEU A 98 4.36 -11.84 -5.32
N ARG A 99 4.89 -11.60 -6.52
CA ARG A 99 6.34 -11.47 -6.72
C ARG A 99 6.66 -10.01 -7.05
N ILE A 100 7.21 -9.27 -6.10
CA ILE A 100 7.46 -7.83 -6.24
C ILE A 100 8.86 -7.64 -6.81
N SER A 101 8.98 -7.11 -8.03
CA SER A 101 10.29 -6.92 -8.66
C SER A 101 10.93 -5.60 -8.23
N ASN A 102 10.10 -4.56 -8.06
CA ASN A 102 10.48 -3.24 -7.55
C ASN A 102 9.21 -2.50 -7.08
N PRO A 103 9.32 -1.32 -6.46
CA PRO A 103 8.16 -0.60 -5.92
C PRO A 103 7.09 -0.20 -6.94
N SER A 104 7.34 -0.35 -8.24
CA SER A 104 6.38 0.00 -9.30
C SER A 104 5.96 -1.20 -10.15
N ASN A 105 6.44 -2.41 -9.85
CA ASN A 105 6.18 -3.61 -10.65
C ASN A 105 6.09 -4.86 -9.78
N PHE A 106 5.03 -5.64 -9.99
CA PHE A 106 4.87 -6.94 -9.35
C PHE A 106 4.18 -7.93 -10.30
N ARG A 107 4.23 -9.21 -9.94
CA ARG A 107 3.50 -10.28 -10.63
C ARG A 107 2.51 -10.93 -9.68
N MET A 108 1.29 -11.16 -10.13
CA MET A 108 0.21 -11.80 -9.38
C MET A 108 -0.59 -12.69 -10.32
N SER A 109 -0.91 -13.91 -9.89
CA SER A 109 -1.71 -14.88 -10.68
C SER A 109 -1.24 -15.05 -12.13
N GLY A 110 0.08 -15.04 -12.34
CA GLY A 110 0.69 -15.17 -13.67
C GLY A 110 0.88 -13.85 -14.44
N THR A 111 0.14 -12.80 -14.10
CA THR A 111 0.13 -11.49 -14.79
C THR A 111 1.12 -10.50 -14.17
N ASN A 112 1.87 -9.79 -15.00
CA ASN A 112 2.75 -8.70 -14.56
C ASN A 112 1.96 -7.39 -14.53
N TYR A 113 2.12 -6.63 -13.46
CA TYR A 113 1.47 -5.34 -13.24
C TYR A 113 2.50 -4.22 -13.11
N ARG A 114 2.14 -3.02 -13.57
CA ARG A 114 2.95 -1.80 -13.48
C ARG A 114 2.16 -0.64 -12.91
N TYR A 115 2.84 0.24 -12.20
CA TYR A 115 2.27 1.44 -11.58
C TYR A 115 1.79 2.46 -12.63
N CYS A 116 0.62 3.07 -12.37
CA CYS A 116 -0.03 4.05 -13.25
C CYS A 116 -0.36 5.40 -12.57
N GLY A 117 -0.05 5.57 -11.29
CA GLY A 117 -0.36 6.79 -10.54
C GLY A 117 -1.40 6.57 -9.45
N THR A 118 -1.84 7.66 -8.82
CA THR A 118 -2.82 7.64 -7.73
C THR A 118 -4.26 7.95 -8.18
N LYS A 119 -4.47 8.18 -9.48
CA LYS A 119 -5.79 8.49 -10.05
C LYS A 119 -6.00 7.69 -11.32
N VAL A 120 -7.23 7.21 -11.53
CA VAL A 120 -7.63 6.60 -12.80
C VAL A 120 -7.53 7.67 -13.88
N GLN A 121 -6.92 7.31 -14.99
CA GLN A 121 -6.80 8.17 -16.15
C GLN A 121 -7.86 7.74 -17.15
N PHE A 122 -8.93 8.52 -17.30
CA PHE A 122 -9.97 8.28 -18.30
C PHE A 122 -9.52 8.79 -19.69
#